data_AF-A0A974UWJ2-F1
#
_entry.id   AF-A0A974UWJ2-F1
#
_cell.length_a   1.000
_cell.length_b   1.000
_cell.length_c   1.000
_cell.angle_alpha   90.00
_cell.angle_beta   90.00
_cell.angle_gamma   90.00
#
_symmetry.space_group_name_H-M   'P 1'
#
loop_
_entity.id
_entity.type
_entity.pdbx_description
1 polymer ?
#
loop_
_entity_poly.entity_id
_entity_poly.type
_entity_poly.pdbx_seq_one_letter_code
_entity_poly.pdbx_strand_id
1 'polypeptide(L)' 'MLELILERVPQPVWVIDHDGAIAYANPAAVAVLGYDDVAELRGRQ' A
#
# COMPACT_ATOMS: atom_id res chain seq x y z
N MET A 1 -3.30 -2.81 16.65
CA MET A 1 -3.26 -1.33 16.82
C MET A 1 -2.59 -0.65 15.63
N LEU A 2 -1.39 -1.09 15.23
CA LEU A 2 -0.70 -0.52 14.07
C LEU A 2 -1.49 -0.67 12.75
N GLU A 3 -2.09 -1.84 12.50
CA GLU A 3 -2.93 -2.08 11.31
C GLU A 3 -4.07 -1.07 11.18
N LEU A 4 -4.80 -0.82 12.27
CA LEU A 4 -5.91 0.13 12.28
C LEU A 4 -5.45 1.58 12.00
N ILE A 5 -4.25 1.95 12.44
CA ILE A 5 -3.68 3.26 12.14
C ILE A 5 -3.37 3.34 10.64
N LEU A 6 -2.69 2.33 10.08
CA LEU A 6 -2.31 2.32 8.67
C LEU A 6 -3.54 2.33 7.75
N GLU A 7 -4.61 1.64 8.12
CA GLU A 7 -5.88 1.64 7.39
C GLU A 7 -6.60 3.01 7.39
N ARG A 8 -6.42 3.82 8.44
CA ARG A 8 -7.20 5.05 8.66
C ARG A 8 -6.41 6.33 8.38
N VAL A 9 -5.08 6.27 8.36
CA VAL A 9 -4.21 7.42 8.20
C VAL A 9 -4.26 7.92 6.75
N PRO A 10 -4.44 9.24 6.50
CA PRO A 10 -4.53 9.76 5.13
C PRO A 10 -3.18 9.81 4.41
N GLN A 11 -2.08 9.55 5.11
CA GLN A 11 -0.74 9.47 4.54
C GLN A 11 -0.58 8.15 3.75
N PRO A 12 -0.16 8.21 2.48
CA PRO A 12 0.24 7.04 1.72
C PRO A 12 1.39 6.29 2.40
N VAL A 13 1.21 5.00 2.63
CA VAL A 13 2.25 4.10 3.15
C VAL A 13 2.26 2.82 2.33
N TRP A 14 3.43 2.45 1.80
CA TRP A 14 3.67 1.16 1.18
C TRP A 14 5.03 0.60 1.61
N VAL A 15 5.15 -0.71 1.54
CA VAL A 15 6.37 -1.47 1.83
C VAL A 15 6.75 -2.22 0.58
N ILE A 16 8.03 -2.13 0.21
CA ILE A 16 8.63 -2.93 -0.84
C ILE A 16 9.45 -4.07 -0.24
N ASP A 17 9.48 -5.20 -0.92
CA ASP A 17 10.39 -6.30 -0.59
C ASP A 17 11.80 -6.06 -1.16
N HIS A 18 12.67 -7.06 -1.00
CA HIS A 18 14.07 -7.02 -1.45
C HIS A 18 14.21 -7.06 -2.98
N ASP A 19 13.19 -7.53 -3.69
CA ASP A 19 13.13 -7.56 -5.16
C ASP A 19 12.50 -6.27 -5.72
N GLY A 20 12.12 -5.32 -4.84
CA GLY A 20 11.52 -4.05 -5.18
C GLY A 20 10.01 -4.12 -5.43
N ALA A 21 9.37 -5.26 -5.18
CA ALA A 21 7.94 -5.42 -5.36
C ALA A 21 7.15 -4.89 -4.17
N ILE A 22 5.99 -4.28 -4.41
CA ILE A 22 5.10 -3.82 -3.33
C ILE A 22 4.53 -5.04 -2.59
N ALA A 23 4.92 -5.16 -1.31
CA ALA A 23 4.46 -6.20 -0.39
C ALA A 23 3.23 -5.77 0.43
N TYR A 24 3.07 -4.46 0.65
CA TYR A 24 1.95 -3.86 1.38
C TYR A 24 1.70 -2.44 0.90
N ALA A 25 0.44 -2.03 0.82
CA ALA A 25 0.03 -0.64 0.64
C ALA A 25 -1.27 -0.39 1.41
N ASN A 26 -1.37 0.76 2.07
CA ASN A 26 -2.61 1.16 2.73
C ASN A 26 -3.60 1.79 1.73
N PRO A 27 -4.88 1.99 2.10
CA PRO A 27 -5.88 2.57 1.19
C PRO A 27 -5.50 3.95 0.65
N ALA A 28 -4.82 4.77 1.47
CA ALA A 28 -4.32 6.07 1.03
C ALA A 28 -3.27 5.94 -0.09
N ALA A 29 -2.37 4.95 -0.01
CA ALA A 29 -1.41 4.66 -1.06
C ALA A 29 -2.09 4.14 -2.34
N VAL A 30 -3.07 3.25 -2.21
CA VAL A 30 -3.86 2.74 -3.35
C VAL A 30 -4.49 3.89 -4.14
N ALA A 31 -5.13 4.83 -3.43
CA ALA A 31 -5.78 6.00 -4.05
C ALA A 31 -4.78 6.94 -4.75
N VAL A 32 -3.62 7.20 -4.15
CA VAL A 32 -2.59 8.07 -4.75
C VAL A 32 -1.90 7.42 -5.95
N LEU A 33 -1.69 6.11 -5.90
CA LEU A 33 -1.09 5.35 -6.98
C LEU A 33 -2.06 5.12 -8.16
N GLY A 34 -3.35 5.43 -7.96
CA GLY A 34 -4.37 5.38 -9.00
C GLY A 34 -4.92 3.98 -9.28
N TYR A 35 -4.86 3.09 -8.28
CA TYR A 35 -5.42 1.74 -8.36
C TYR A 35 -6.74 1.63 -7.60
N ASP A 36 -7.56 0.66 -7.97
CA ASP A 36 -8.85 0.42 -7.31
C ASP A 36 -8.70 -0.49 -6.07
N ASP A 37 -7.73 -1.40 -6.08
CA ASP A 37 -7.50 -2.34 -4.98
C ASP A 37 -6.00 -2.59 -4.68
N VAL A 38 -5.68 -2.86 -3.41
CA VAL A 38 -4.33 -3.19 -2.95
C VAL A 38 -3.78 -4.48 -3.57
N ALA A 39 -4.66 -5.43 -3.92
CA ALA A 39 -4.29 -6.67 -4.58
C ALA A 39 -3.65 -6.42 -5.96
N GLU A 40 -3.99 -5.32 -6.62
CA GLU A 40 -3.39 -4.93 -7.90
C GLU A 40 -1.97 -4.38 -7.74
N LEU A 41 -1.61 -3.92 -6.55
CA LEU A 41 -0.27 -3.44 -6.25
C LEU A 41 0.70 -4.59 -5.95
N ARG A 42 0.20 -5.74 -5.50
CA ARG A 42 1.05 -6.86 -5.09
C ARG A 42 1.92 -7.35 -6.25
N GLY A 43 3.23 -7.35 -6.03
CA GLY A 43 4.19 -7.83 -7.03
C GLY A 43 4.58 -6.81 -8.11
N ARG A 44 4.07 -5.57 -8.06
CA ARG A 44 4.49 -4.48 -8.97
C ARG A 44 5.74 -3.77 -8.45
N GLN A 45 6.60 -3.35 -9.37
CA GLN A 45 7.83 -2.57 -9.14
C GLN A 45 7.62 -1.10 -9.51
#